data_AF-A0A0K9XX01-F1
#
_entry.id   AF-A0A0K9XX01-F1
#
_cell.length_a   1.000
_cell.length_b   1.000
_cell.length_c   1.000
_cell.angle_alpha   90.00
_cell.angle_beta   90.00
_cell.angle_gamma   90.00
#
_symmetry.space_group_name_H-M   'P 1'
#
loop_
_entity.id
_entity.type
_entity.pdbx_description
1 polymer ?
#
loop_
_entity_poly.entity_id
_entity_poly.type
_entity_poly.pdbx_seq_one_letter_code
_entity_poly.pdbx_strand_id
1 'polypeptide(L)'
;MNDLNIKANGLKKVNPATDTKANGKSENSKLDAKALILDTTAEKRIKNLENFQKLCARHNYLKHKSDKLNSYLIGRDGLKETLTIECAEGEDFEISNTAIIGEILELCQNKLFDLLEKSEKEVLEFKI
;
A
#
# COMPACT_ATOMS: atom_id res chain seq x y z
N MET A 1 74.29 6.22 9.51
CA MET A 1 74.22 7.17 10.63
C MET A 1 73.60 8.45 10.10
N ASN A 2 72.54 8.91 10.78
CA ASN A 2 71.94 10.26 10.81
C ASN A 2 71.30 10.79 9.50
N ASP A 3 70.16 11.48 9.47
CA ASP A 3 69.13 11.87 10.44
C ASP A 3 67.84 12.23 9.68
N LEU A 4 66.68 12.12 10.33
CA LEU A 4 65.38 12.65 9.89
C LEU A 4 65.27 14.17 10.12
N ASN A 5 64.80 14.95 9.12
CA ASN A 5 63.87 16.11 9.30
C ASN A 5 63.56 16.80 7.94
N ILE A 6 62.33 16.79 7.42
CA ILE A 6 61.17 17.70 7.63
C ILE A 6 61.19 19.03 6.81
N LYS A 7 60.16 19.12 5.94
CA LYS A 7 59.33 20.28 5.48
C LYS A 7 59.70 21.19 4.30
N ALA A 8 58.64 21.33 3.47
CA ALA A 8 58.07 22.57 2.91
C ALA A 8 58.47 23.00 1.49
N ASN A 9 57.63 22.51 0.56
CA ASN A 9 57.00 23.19 -0.58
C ASN A 9 57.23 24.73 -0.72
N GLY A 10 57.66 25.17 -1.90
CA GLY A 10 57.60 26.59 -2.28
C GLY A 10 58.26 26.90 -3.61
N LEU A 11 57.46 27.16 -4.66
CA LEU A 11 57.81 28.10 -5.74
C LEU A 11 56.51 28.68 -6.33
N LYS A 12 56.18 29.87 -5.82
CA LYS A 12 55.14 30.79 -6.29
C LYS A 12 55.58 31.43 -7.62
N LYS A 13 54.66 31.53 -8.58
CA LYS A 13 54.64 32.62 -9.58
C LYS A 13 53.45 33.52 -9.28
N VAL A 14 53.70 34.82 -9.27
CA VAL A 14 52.78 35.90 -8.87
C VAL A 14 52.57 36.84 -10.06
N ASN A 15 51.31 37.26 -10.25
CA ASN A 15 50.83 38.64 -10.55
C ASN A 15 49.58 38.63 -11.47
N PRO A 16 48.71 39.65 -11.42
CA PRO A 16 48.24 40.42 -10.25
C PRO A 16 46.69 40.50 -10.19
N ALA A 17 46.21 41.07 -9.08
CA ALA A 17 44.80 41.25 -8.72
C ALA A 17 44.05 42.31 -9.53
N THR A 18 42.75 42.06 -9.76
CA THR A 18 41.68 43.07 -9.66
C THR A 18 40.44 42.40 -9.09
N ASP A 19 39.88 43.05 -8.08
CA ASP A 19 38.88 42.54 -7.14
C ASP A 19 37.45 42.46 -7.68
N THR A 20 36.67 41.65 -6.94
CA THR A 20 35.22 41.79 -6.66
C THR A 20 34.21 41.28 -7.70
N LYS A 21 33.67 40.07 -7.50
CA LYS A 21 32.40 39.84 -6.75
C LYS A 21 32.00 38.35 -6.76
N ALA A 22 31.46 37.95 -5.62
CA ALA A 22 30.92 36.63 -5.27
C ALA A 22 29.98 36.00 -6.31
N ASN A 23 30.01 34.67 -6.45
CA ASN A 23 29.10 33.76 -5.73
C ASN A 23 29.34 32.31 -6.17
N GLY A 24 29.32 31.37 -5.22
CA GLY A 24 29.43 29.94 -5.48
C GLY A 24 28.10 29.28 -5.83
N LYS A 25 28.14 27.94 -5.89
CA LYS A 25 27.06 26.95 -6.16
C LYS A 25 26.68 26.82 -7.63
N SER A 26 26.39 25.64 -8.15
CA SER A 26 26.40 24.26 -7.66
C SER A 26 26.06 23.43 -8.89
N GLU A 27 26.73 22.31 -9.09
CA GLU A 27 26.29 21.28 -10.02
C GLU A 27 24.82 20.94 -9.70
N ASN A 28 23.94 21.07 -10.69
CA ASN A 28 22.53 20.74 -10.57
C ASN A 28 22.31 19.41 -11.28
N SER A 29 22.26 18.35 -10.47
CA SER A 29 21.76 17.04 -10.85
C SER A 29 20.35 17.20 -11.42
N LYS A 30 20.16 16.77 -12.67
CA LYS A 30 18.84 16.65 -13.27
C LYS A 30 18.08 15.55 -12.52
N LEU A 31 17.27 15.95 -11.56
CA LEU A 31 16.21 15.13 -11.02
C LEU A 31 15.11 15.06 -12.08
N ASP A 32 14.83 13.86 -12.58
CA ASP A 32 13.65 13.54 -13.38
C ASP A 32 12.39 13.79 -12.53
N ALA A 33 11.97 15.05 -12.48
CA ALA A 33 10.67 15.42 -11.96
C ALA A 33 9.63 14.93 -12.97
N LYS A 34 9.06 13.75 -12.72
CA LYS A 34 7.77 13.35 -13.33
C LYS A 34 6.80 14.50 -13.08
N ALA A 35 6.46 15.22 -14.14
CA ALA A 35 5.48 16.29 -14.08
C ALA A 35 4.19 15.74 -13.47
N LEU A 36 3.83 16.24 -12.30
CA LEU A 36 2.50 16.07 -11.71
C LEU A 36 1.53 16.80 -12.65
N ILE A 37 0.99 16.06 -13.61
CA ILE A 37 -0.12 16.53 -14.43
C ILE A 37 -1.32 16.65 -13.48
N LEU A 38 -1.57 17.87 -13.02
CA LEU A 38 -2.64 18.22 -12.09
C LEU A 38 -3.90 18.68 -12.84
N ASP A 39 -4.28 18.01 -13.93
CA ASP A 39 -5.53 18.29 -14.66
C ASP A 39 -6.72 17.61 -13.98
N THR A 40 -6.95 17.99 -12.74
CA THR A 40 -8.13 17.63 -11.97
C THR A 40 -8.85 18.91 -11.58
N THR A 41 -9.92 19.24 -12.29
CA THR A 41 -10.85 20.27 -11.86
C THR A 41 -11.39 19.94 -10.46
N ALA A 42 -11.82 20.96 -9.69
CA ALA A 42 -12.40 20.74 -8.37
C ALA A 42 -13.55 19.73 -8.40
N GLU A 43 -14.41 19.81 -9.42
CA GLU A 43 -15.51 18.88 -9.66
C GLU A 43 -15.03 17.44 -9.87
N LYS A 44 -13.94 17.24 -10.64
CA LYS A 44 -13.35 15.91 -10.85
C LYS A 44 -12.78 15.33 -9.55
N ARG A 45 -12.16 16.16 -8.70
CA ARG A 45 -11.69 15.73 -7.38
C ARG A 45 -12.83 15.35 -6.44
N ILE A 46 -13.92 16.10 -6.45
CA ILE A 46 -15.12 15.80 -5.65
C ILE A 46 -15.72 14.45 -6.09
N LYS A 47 -15.86 14.22 -7.40
CA LYS A 47 -16.34 12.94 -7.93
C LYS A 47 -15.39 11.77 -7.62
N ASN A 48 -14.08 12.00 -7.67
CA ASN A 48 -13.10 10.99 -7.27
C ASN A 48 -13.21 10.66 -5.78
N LEU A 49 -13.43 11.64 -4.92
CA LEU A 49 -13.67 11.43 -3.49
C LEU A 49 -14.91 10.56 -3.24
N GLU A 50 -16.01 10.79 -3.95
CA GLU A 50 -17.22 9.96 -3.85
C GLU A 50 -16.95 8.49 -4.27
N ASN A 51 -16.19 8.30 -5.35
CA ASN A 51 -15.79 6.96 -5.79
C ASN A 51 -14.86 6.28 -4.78
N PHE A 52 -13.93 7.04 -4.20
CA PHE A 52 -13.05 6.55 -3.16
C PHE A 52 -13.84 6.12 -1.91
N GLN A 53 -14.84 6.89 -1.50
CA GLN A 53 -15.73 6.51 -0.39
C GLN A 53 -16.43 5.17 -0.65
N LYS A 54 -16.86 4.89 -1.88
CA LYS A 54 -17.44 3.59 -2.26
C LYS A 54 -16.42 2.46 -2.18
N LEU A 55 -15.19 2.69 -2.61
CA LEU A 55 -14.10 1.71 -2.47
C LEU A 55 -13.81 1.40 -1.00
N CYS A 56 -13.72 2.42 -0.15
CA CYS A 56 -13.56 2.27 1.30
C CYS A 56 -14.73 1.50 1.93
N ALA A 57 -15.96 1.81 1.56
CA ALA A 57 -17.13 1.10 2.05
C ALA A 57 -17.08 -0.40 1.70
N ARG A 58 -16.69 -0.73 0.46
CA ARG A 58 -16.51 -2.12 0.02
C ARG A 58 -15.39 -2.81 0.81
N HIS A 59 -14.24 -2.16 0.98
CA HIS A 59 -13.12 -2.71 1.76
C HIS A 59 -13.53 -2.99 3.22
N ASN A 60 -14.16 -2.01 3.88
CA ASN A 60 -14.64 -2.17 5.25
C ASN A 60 -15.67 -3.31 5.39
N TYR A 61 -16.56 -3.46 4.42
CA TYR A 61 -17.51 -4.57 4.38
C TYR A 61 -16.80 -5.92 4.30
N LEU A 62 -15.84 -6.07 3.39
CA LEU A 62 -15.05 -7.30 3.23
C LEU A 62 -14.24 -7.60 4.50
N LYS A 63 -13.63 -6.57 5.10
CA LYS A 63 -12.88 -6.69 6.36
C LYS A 63 -13.75 -7.18 7.50
N HIS A 64 -14.92 -6.57 7.68
CA HIS A 64 -15.88 -6.99 8.69
C HIS A 64 -16.34 -8.45 8.49
N LYS A 65 -16.59 -8.87 7.25
CA LYS A 65 -16.93 -10.27 6.94
C LYS A 65 -15.77 -11.22 7.26
N SER A 66 -14.54 -10.81 6.97
CA SER A 66 -13.34 -11.60 7.26
C SER A 66 -13.14 -11.79 8.76
N ASP A 67 -13.31 -10.72 9.53
CA ASP A 67 -13.19 -10.77 10.98
C ASP A 67 -14.29 -11.66 11.58
N LYS A 68 -15.52 -11.59 11.06
CA LYS A 68 -16.62 -12.47 11.50
C LYS A 68 -16.34 -13.95 11.20
N LEU A 69 -15.84 -14.28 10.01
CA LEU A 69 -15.46 -15.65 9.65
C LEU A 69 -14.33 -16.15 10.57
N ASN A 70 -13.34 -15.30 10.85
CA ASN A 70 -12.23 -15.65 11.74
C ASN A 70 -12.71 -15.90 13.18
N SER A 71 -13.60 -15.05 13.71
CA SER A 71 -14.22 -15.26 15.03
C SER A 71 -15.01 -16.57 15.08
N TYR A 72 -15.75 -16.90 14.02
CA TYR A 72 -16.46 -18.17 13.93
C TYR A 72 -15.49 -19.37 13.95
N LEU A 73 -14.40 -19.32 13.16
CA LEU A 73 -13.39 -20.37 13.14
C LEU A 73 -12.73 -20.59 14.51
N ILE A 74 -12.45 -19.51 15.25
CA ILE A 74 -11.88 -19.59 16.61
C ILE A 74 -12.87 -20.23 17.60
N GLY A 75 -14.17 -19.95 17.45
CA GLY A 75 -15.22 -20.45 18.34
C GLY A 75 -15.74 -21.85 17.97
N ARG A 76 -15.30 -22.43 16.85
CA ARG A 76 -15.81 -23.71 16.36
C ARG A 76 -15.14 -24.89 17.10
N ASP A 77 -15.95 -25.80 17.60
CA ASP A 77 -15.53 -27.03 18.30
C ASP A 77 -15.59 -28.27 17.38
N GLY A 78 -16.13 -28.15 16.16
CA GLY A 78 -16.16 -29.20 15.14
C GLY A 78 -17.09 -30.40 15.43
N LEU A 79 -17.69 -30.47 16.64
CA LEU A 79 -18.43 -31.65 17.09
C LEU A 79 -19.89 -31.73 16.60
N LYS A 80 -20.53 -30.59 16.26
CA LYS A 80 -21.90 -30.51 15.71
C LYS A 80 -22.09 -29.24 14.90
N GLU A 81 -21.64 -29.28 13.65
CA GLU A 81 -21.75 -28.13 12.75
C GLU A 81 -22.81 -28.37 11.70
N THR A 82 -23.52 -27.31 11.38
CA THR A 82 -24.52 -27.29 10.32
C THR A 82 -24.34 -26.03 9.50
N LEU A 83 -24.28 -26.20 8.18
CA LEU A 83 -24.27 -25.12 7.20
C LEU A 83 -25.59 -25.15 6.44
N THR A 84 -26.34 -24.06 6.50
CA THR A 84 -27.59 -23.90 5.76
C THR A 84 -27.39 -22.85 4.66
N ILE A 85 -27.77 -23.21 3.44
CA ILE A 85 -27.80 -22.31 2.29
C ILE A 85 -29.26 -22.05 1.96
N GLU A 86 -29.70 -20.79 2.10
CA GLU A 86 -31.06 -20.37 1.79
C GLU A 86 -31.11 -19.64 0.45
N CYS A 87 -32.09 -19.99 -0.39
CA CYS A 87 -32.42 -19.28 -1.61
C CYS A 87 -33.52 -18.24 -1.35
N ALA A 88 -33.56 -17.18 -2.16
CA ALA A 88 -34.60 -16.14 -2.07
C ALA A 88 -36.03 -16.68 -2.30
N GLU A 89 -36.16 -17.88 -2.90
CA GLU A 89 -37.43 -18.58 -3.14
C GLU A 89 -37.91 -19.38 -1.90
N GLY A 90 -37.16 -19.35 -0.80
CA GLY A 90 -37.52 -20.00 0.46
C GLY A 90 -37.12 -21.47 0.57
N GLU A 91 -36.37 -21.98 -0.41
CA GLU A 91 -35.74 -23.30 -0.33
C GLU A 91 -34.43 -23.23 0.46
N ASP A 92 -34.20 -24.21 1.33
CA ASP A 92 -32.99 -24.37 2.12
C ASP A 92 -32.26 -25.69 1.80
N PHE A 93 -30.93 -25.63 1.81
CA PHE A 93 -30.05 -26.78 1.68
C PHE A 93 -29.13 -26.86 2.88
N GLU A 94 -29.27 -27.94 3.66
CA GLU A 94 -28.51 -28.17 4.89
C GLU A 94 -27.39 -29.19 4.69
N ILE A 95 -26.19 -28.87 5.17
CA ILE A 95 -25.04 -29.76 5.26
C ILE A 95 -24.65 -29.91 6.73
N SER A 96 -24.61 -31.13 7.25
CA SER A 96 -24.21 -31.41 8.65
C SER A 96 -22.89 -32.19 8.76
N ASN A 97 -22.18 -32.41 7.64
CA ASN A 97 -20.90 -33.10 7.62
C ASN A 97 -19.75 -32.13 7.90
N THR A 98 -19.12 -32.26 9.07
CA THR A 98 -18.01 -31.41 9.55
C THR A 98 -16.84 -31.32 8.56
N ALA A 99 -16.50 -32.40 7.84
CA ALA A 99 -15.39 -32.39 6.88
C ALA A 99 -15.71 -31.49 5.68
N ILE A 100 -16.92 -31.64 5.13
CA ILE A 100 -17.41 -30.81 4.01
C ILE A 100 -17.52 -29.35 4.46
N ILE A 101 -18.03 -29.09 5.67
CA ILE A 101 -18.12 -27.75 6.24
C ILE A 101 -16.72 -27.12 6.37
N GLY A 102 -15.72 -27.89 6.80
CA GLY A 102 -14.33 -27.45 6.86
C GLY A 102 -13.79 -26.98 5.51
N GLU A 103 -13.98 -27.77 4.45
CA GLU A 103 -13.55 -27.42 3.09
C GLU A 103 -14.25 -26.16 2.58
N ILE A 104 -15.56 -26.02 2.85
CA ILE A 104 -16.33 -24.82 2.46
C ILE A 104 -15.81 -23.58 3.19
N LEU A 105 -15.53 -23.69 4.50
CA LEU A 105 -15.01 -22.58 5.29
C LEU A 105 -13.62 -22.14 4.82
N GLU A 106 -12.75 -23.09 4.49
CA GLU A 106 -11.42 -22.82 3.92
C GLU A 106 -11.53 -22.13 2.55
N LEU A 107 -12.42 -22.61 1.68
CA LEU A 107 -12.71 -21.97 0.39
C LEU A 107 -13.19 -20.52 0.59
N CYS A 108 -14.11 -20.30 1.53
CA CYS A 108 -14.63 -18.98 1.87
C CYS A 108 -13.50 -18.06 2.36
N GLN A 109 -12.62 -18.56 3.22
CA GLN A 109 -11.51 -17.80 3.77
C GLN A 109 -10.52 -17.37 2.68
N ASN A 110 -10.11 -18.30 1.82
CA ASN A 110 -9.21 -18.03 0.72
C ASN A 110 -9.80 -17.00 -0.25
N LYS A 111 -11.08 -17.14 -0.61
CA LYS A 111 -11.75 -16.17 -1.49
C LYS A 111 -11.94 -14.81 -0.86
N LEU A 112 -12.20 -14.76 0.43
CA LEU A 112 -12.32 -13.49 1.12
C LEU A 112 -10.98 -12.77 1.23
N PHE A 113 -9.88 -13.51 1.43
CA PHE A 113 -8.51 -12.98 1.40
C PHE A 113 -8.16 -12.39 0.03
N ASP A 114 -8.38 -13.13 -1.07
CA ASP A 114 -8.16 -12.65 -2.44
C ASP A 114 -8.91 -11.33 -2.71
N LEU A 115 -10.17 -11.26 -2.28
CA LEU A 115 -11.02 -10.07 -2.45
C LEU A 115 -10.52 -8.89 -1.59
N LEU A 116 -10.03 -9.17 -0.39
CA LEU A 116 -9.49 -8.17 0.51
C LEU A 116 -8.23 -7.54 -0.07
N GLU A 117 -7.27 -8.36 -0.49
CA GLU A 117 -6.00 -7.92 -1.10
C GLU A 117 -6.27 -7.07 -2.34
N LYS A 118 -7.18 -7.52 -3.20
CA LYS A 118 -7.60 -6.74 -4.37
C LYS A 118 -8.22 -5.40 -3.96
N SER A 119 -9.10 -5.40 -2.95
CA SER A 119 -9.75 -4.18 -2.50
C SER A 119 -8.78 -3.20 -1.84
N GLU A 120 -7.80 -3.70 -1.10
CA GLU A 120 -6.76 -2.91 -0.45
C GLU A 120 -5.86 -2.25 -1.49
N LYS A 121 -5.44 -3.01 -2.51
CA LYS A 121 -4.70 -2.47 -3.65
C LYS A 121 -5.49 -1.38 -4.37
N GLU A 122 -6.77 -1.60 -4.63
CA GLU A 122 -7.64 -0.61 -5.28
C GLU A 122 -7.76 0.68 -4.44
N VAL A 123 -7.79 0.58 -3.11
CA VAL A 123 -7.81 1.76 -2.21
C VAL A 123 -6.46 2.48 -2.21
N LEU A 124 -5.34 1.75 -2.15
CA LEU A 124 -3.99 2.34 -2.09
C LEU A 124 -3.57 3.02 -3.40
N GLU A 125 -3.96 2.47 -4.55
CA GLU A 125 -3.59 3.00 -5.86
C GLU A 125 -4.53 4.12 -6.34
N PHE A 126 -5.68 4.32 -5.68
CA PHE A 126 -6.66 5.32 -6.10
C PHE A 126 -6.16 6.75 -5.87
N LYS A 127 -6.24 7.57 -6.92
CA LYS A 127 -5.87 8.99 -6.88
C LYS A 127 -7.11 9.87 -6.83
N ILE A 128 -7.19 10.72 -5.83
CA ILE A 128 -8.28 11.68 -5.63
C ILE A 128 -8.01 12.96 -6.43
#